data_AF-A0A2V9NJ87-F1
#
_entry.id   AF-A0A2V9NJ87-F1
#
_cell.length_a   1.000
_cell.length_b   1.000
_cell.length_c   1.000
_cell.angle_alpha   90.00
_cell.angle_beta   90.00
_cell.angle_gamma   90.00
#
_symmetry.space_group_name_H-M   'P 1'
#
loop_
_entity.id
_entity.type
_entity.pdbx_description
1 polymer ?
#
loop_
_entity_poly.entity_id
_entity_poly.type
_entity_poly.pdbx_seq_one_letter_code
_entity_poly.pdbx_strand_id
1 'polypeptide(L)'
;MSDSNGFRTDVLAEIKRLGVPIVRYPGGNFVSGYNWLDGVGPKQDRPRVLDKAWNSMNSNQFGTNEFMAWCKAVGTEPLMGLNLGTGT
;
A
#
# COMPACT_ATOMS: atom_id res chain seq x y z
N MET A 1 18.51 1.79 6.86
CA MET A 1 18.89 1.01 5.66
C MET A 1 17.67 0.89 4.76
N SER A 2 17.39 1.94 4.00
CA SER A 2 16.26 1.99 3.06
C SER A 2 16.76 2.41 1.68
N ASP A 3 16.05 2.01 0.62
CA ASP A 3 16.34 2.45 -0.75
C ASP A 3 15.86 3.90 -1.01
N SER A 4 16.03 4.38 -2.25
CA SER A 4 15.59 5.70 -2.66
C SER A 4 14.07 5.93 -2.63
N ASN A 5 13.27 4.86 -2.57
CA ASN A 5 11.82 4.93 -2.42
C ASN A 5 11.41 4.91 -0.93
N GLY A 6 12.36 4.72 -0.01
CA GLY A 6 12.13 4.58 1.41
C GLY A 6 11.80 3.16 1.87
N PHE A 7 11.90 2.16 0.99
CA PHE A 7 11.64 0.76 1.32
C PHE A 7 12.81 0.15 2.07
N ARG A 8 12.52 -0.61 3.13
CA ARG A 8 13.51 -1.33 3.94
C ARG A 8 14.19 -2.43 3.13
N THR A 9 15.47 -2.27 2.82
CA THR A 9 16.20 -3.14 1.88
C THR A 9 16.35 -4.57 2.38
N ASP A 10 16.47 -4.76 3.69
CA ASP A 10 16.53 -6.06 4.34
C ASP A 10 15.19 -6.81 4.21
N VAL A 11 14.05 -6.13 4.37
CA VAL A 11 12.73 -6.73 4.15
C VAL A 11 12.52 -7.10 2.69
N LEU A 12 12.94 -6.24 1.74
CA LEU A 12 12.86 -6.57 0.31
C LEU A 12 13.65 -7.85 -0.03
N ALA A 13 14.84 -8.00 0.56
CA ALA A 13 15.67 -9.18 0.35
C ALA A 13 15.01 -10.45 0.88
N GLU A 14 14.39 -10.39 2.06
CA GLU A 14 13.68 -11.54 2.63
C GLU A 14 12.44 -11.94 1.80
N ILE A 15 11.64 -10.98 1.34
CA ILE A 15 10.48 -11.28 0.49
C ILE A 15 10.91 -11.92 -0.84
N LYS A 16 12.00 -11.43 -1.45
CA LYS A 16 12.60 -12.06 -2.64
C LYS A 16 13.04 -13.49 -2.36
N ARG A 17 13.72 -13.72 -1.23
CA ARG A 17 14.21 -15.04 -0.83
C ARG A 17 13.07 -16.03 -0.59
N LEU A 18 11.96 -15.57 -0.02
CA LEU A 18 10.75 -16.38 0.16
C LEU A 18 10.04 -16.71 -1.16
N GLY A 19 10.29 -15.96 -2.24
CA GLY A 19 9.70 -16.21 -3.55
C GLY A 19 8.19 -15.98 -3.59
N VAL A 20 7.69 -14.94 -2.89
CA VAL A 20 6.26 -14.64 -2.81
C VAL A 20 5.72 -14.23 -4.19
N PRO A 21 4.82 -15.00 -4.83
CA PRO A 21 4.45 -14.76 -6.22
C PRO A 21 3.41 -13.65 -6.40
N ILE A 22 2.55 -13.45 -5.39
CA ILE A 22 1.47 -12.46 -5.42
C ILE A 22 1.21 -11.87 -4.03
N VAL A 23 0.94 -10.57 -3.94
CA VAL A 23 0.64 -9.87 -2.68
C VAL A 23 -0.66 -9.08 -2.80
N ARG A 24 -1.55 -9.24 -1.80
CA ARG A 24 -2.85 -8.55 -1.73
C ARG A 24 -2.75 -7.17 -1.07
N TYR A 25 -3.32 -6.14 -1.68
CA TYR A 25 -3.34 -4.75 -1.18
C TYR A 25 -4.45 -3.90 -1.85
N PRO A 26 -4.96 -2.80 -1.25
CA PRO A 26 -4.95 -2.50 0.17
C PRO A 26 -6.05 -3.35 0.81
N GLY A 27 -5.68 -4.20 1.75
CA GLY A 27 -6.50 -5.38 2.09
C GLY A 27 -7.25 -5.31 3.41
N GLY A 28 -8.17 -6.28 3.55
CA GLY A 28 -8.95 -6.53 4.75
C GLY A 28 -10.02 -5.47 4.98
N ASN A 29 -10.42 -5.30 6.24
CA ASN A 29 -11.46 -4.35 6.65
C ASN A 29 -11.13 -2.89 6.26
N PHE A 30 -9.85 -2.54 6.13
CA PHE A 30 -9.39 -1.21 5.72
C PHE A 30 -10.00 -0.78 4.38
N VAL A 31 -10.04 -1.69 3.40
CA VAL A 31 -10.45 -1.33 2.02
C VAL A 31 -11.90 -0.87 1.94
N SER A 32 -12.76 -1.35 2.84
CA SER A 32 -14.19 -1.07 2.82
C SER A 32 -14.55 0.40 3.10
N GLY A 33 -13.60 1.19 3.60
CA GLY A 33 -13.76 2.63 3.82
C GLY A 33 -12.64 3.47 3.22
N TYR A 34 -11.81 2.90 2.35
CA TYR A 34 -10.64 3.55 1.76
C TYR A 34 -10.97 4.24 0.44
N ASN A 35 -10.54 5.50 0.26
CA ASN A 35 -10.55 6.21 -1.02
C ASN A 35 -9.19 6.14 -1.69
N TRP A 36 -9.08 5.39 -2.79
CA TRP A 36 -7.80 5.15 -3.45
C TRP A 36 -7.16 6.43 -4.02
N LEU A 37 -7.97 7.44 -4.36
CA LEU A 37 -7.50 8.73 -4.83
C LEU A 37 -6.71 9.50 -3.75
N ASP A 38 -7.00 9.24 -2.47
CA ASP A 38 -6.27 9.88 -1.36
C ASP A 38 -4.81 9.39 -1.28
N GLY A 39 -4.51 8.21 -1.85
CA GLY A 39 -3.19 7.59 -1.86
C GLY A 39 -2.36 7.82 -3.12
N VAL A 40 -2.79 8.70 -4.04
CA VAL A 40 -2.06 9.01 -5.28
C VAL A 40 -1.73 10.50 -5.39
N GLY A 41 -0.99 10.89 -6.41
CA GLY A 41 -0.52 12.28 -6.57
C GLY A 41 0.62 12.65 -5.61
N PRO A 42 0.99 13.96 -5.53
CA PRO A 42 2.08 14.44 -4.70
C PRO A 42 1.83 14.15 -3.21
N LYS A 43 2.81 13.56 -2.54
CA LYS A 43 2.68 13.07 -1.15
C LYS A 43 2.29 14.14 -0.13
N GLN A 44 2.70 15.39 -0.36
CA GLN A 44 2.41 16.51 0.52
C GLN A 44 0.94 16.96 0.46
N ASP A 45 0.24 16.65 -0.63
CA ASP A 45 -1.16 17.04 -0.84
C ASP A 45 -2.14 15.93 -0.43
N ARG A 46 -1.63 14.75 -0.05
CA ARG A 46 -2.44 13.60 0.35
C ARG A 46 -3.05 13.81 1.75
N PRO A 47 -4.36 13.60 1.94
CA PRO A 47 -5.00 13.84 3.22
C PRO A 47 -4.64 12.77 4.25
N ARG A 48 -4.62 13.16 5.52
CA ARG A 48 -4.64 12.21 6.65
C ARG A 48 -6.09 11.88 6.99
N VAL A 49 -6.43 10.60 6.97
CA VAL A 49 -7.82 10.13 7.14
C VAL A 49 -7.92 9.12 8.27
N LEU A 50 -9.07 9.10 8.95
CA LEU A 50 -9.37 8.07 9.93
C LEU A 50 -9.68 6.76 9.21
N ASP A 51 -8.83 5.76 9.39
CA ASP A 51 -9.17 4.38 9.13
C ASP A 51 -10.14 3.89 10.21
N LYS A 52 -11.40 3.74 9.79
CA LYS A 52 -12.51 3.31 10.64
C LYS A 52 -12.42 1.85 11.06
N ALA A 53 -11.73 1.00 10.29
CA ALA A 53 -11.65 -0.43 10.58
C ALA A 53 -10.72 -0.71 11.77
N TRP A 54 -9.64 0.06 11.90
CA TRP A 54 -8.63 -0.14 12.94
C TRP A 54 -8.49 1.05 13.90
N ASN A 55 -9.39 2.03 13.83
CA ASN A 55 -9.38 3.25 14.63
C ASN A 55 -8.00 3.93 14.65
N SER A 56 -7.43 4.13 13.46
CA SER A 56 -6.08 4.65 13.28
C SER A 56 -6.05 5.80 12.27
N MET A 57 -5.05 6.67 12.36
CA MET A 57 -4.86 7.72 11.35
C MET A 57 -3.98 7.18 10.22
N ASN A 58 -4.55 7.05 9.03
CA ASN A 58 -3.80 6.73 7.82
C ASN A 58 -3.25 8.03 7.20
N SER A 59 -1.94 8.05 6.94
CA SER A 59 -1.23 9.20 6.36
C SER A 59 -1.25 9.26 4.83
N ASN A 60 -1.64 8.16 4.16
CA ASN A 60 -1.61 8.01 2.71
C ASN A 60 -0.24 8.23 2.04
N GLN A 61 0.85 8.22 2.81
CA GLN A 61 2.22 8.32 2.27
C GLN A 61 2.64 7.08 1.46
N PHE A 62 1.98 5.96 1.72
CA PHE A 62 2.07 4.74 0.93
C PHE A 62 0.69 4.45 0.34
N GLY A 63 0.56 4.57 -0.97
CA GLY A 63 -0.66 4.26 -1.71
C GLY A 63 -0.39 3.34 -2.89
N THR A 64 -1.28 3.38 -3.88
CA THR A 64 -1.25 2.44 -5.03
C THR A 64 0.07 2.52 -5.80
N ASN A 65 0.59 3.73 -6.04
CA ASN A 65 1.83 3.90 -6.81
C ASN A 65 3.06 3.37 -6.07
N GLU A 66 3.15 3.63 -4.77
CA GLU A 66 4.24 3.10 -3.94
C GLU A 66 4.14 1.56 -3.82
N PHE A 67 2.94 1.00 -3.71
CA PHE A 67 2.73 -0.44 -3.70
C PHE A 67 3.18 -1.10 -5.02
N MET A 68 2.84 -0.52 -6.18
CA MET A 68 3.29 -1.03 -7.47
C MET A 68 4.82 -0.98 -7.60
N ALA A 69 5.45 0.11 -7.15
CA ALA A 69 6.91 0.22 -7.13
C ALA A 69 7.55 -0.83 -6.20
N TRP A 70 6.94 -1.07 -5.04
CA TRP A 70 7.37 -2.10 -4.10
C TRP A 70 7.24 -3.51 -4.70
N CYS A 71 6.12 -3.82 -5.34
CA CYS A 71 5.89 -5.10 -6.02
C CYS A 71 6.95 -5.37 -7.09
N LYS A 72 7.25 -4.37 -7.93
CA LYS A 72 8.33 -4.44 -8.91
C LYS A 72 9.69 -4.65 -8.25
N ALA A 73 9.94 -3.98 -7.12
CA ALA A 73 11.21 -4.09 -6.41
C ALA A 73 11.45 -5.49 -5.86
N VAL A 74 10.41 -6.21 -5.42
CA VAL A 74 10.50 -7.60 -4.90
C VAL A 74 10.20 -8.69 -5.93
N GLY A 75 9.70 -8.34 -7.12
CA GLY A 75 9.37 -9.30 -8.17
C GLY A 75 8.09 -10.10 -7.89
N THR A 76 7.08 -9.46 -7.30
CA THR A 76 5.77 -10.08 -6.99
C THR A 76 4.66 -9.41 -7.78
N GLU A 77 3.59 -10.14 -8.06
CA GLU A 77 2.39 -9.60 -8.71
C GLU A 77 1.45 -8.91 -7.70
N PRO A 78 0.81 -7.79 -8.06
CA PRO A 78 -0.18 -7.14 -7.21
C PRO A 78 -1.57 -7.80 -7.35
N LEU A 79 -2.19 -8.13 -6.22
CA LEU A 79 -3.61 -8.48 -6.14
C LEU A 79 -4.39 -7.32 -5.50
N MET A 80 -5.08 -6.53 -6.33
CA MET A 80 -5.74 -5.31 -5.88
C MET A 80 -7.09 -5.59 -5.20
N GLY A 81 -7.25 -5.08 -3.98
CA GLY A 81 -8.53 -4.97 -3.28
C GLY A 81 -9.24 -3.68 -3.68
N LEU A 82 -10.56 -3.76 -3.90
CA LEU A 82 -11.39 -2.61 -4.23
C LEU A 82 -12.40 -2.33 -3.11
N ASN A 83 -12.71 -1.06 -2.91
CA ASN A 83 -13.70 -0.65 -1.92
C ASN A 83 -15.11 -0.94 -2.45
N LEU A 84 -15.73 -1.98 -1.89
CA LEU A 84 -17.13 -2.34 -2.13
C LEU A 84 -18.02 -2.07 -0.90
N GLY A 85 -17.50 -1.37 0.11
CA GLY A 85 -18.23 -1.02 1.33
C GLY A 85 -18.92 0.34 1.20
N THR A 86 -18.13 1.40 1.16
CA THR A 86 -18.65 2.77 0.98
C THR A 86 -18.63 3.23 -0.49
N GLY A 87 -17.97 2.46 -1.36
CA GLY A 87 -17.81 2.78 -2.77
C GLY A 87 -16.78 3.88 -3.03
N THR A 88 -16.03 3.70 -4.13
CA THR A 88 -15.07 4.64 -4.75
C THR A 88 -14.86 4.28 -6.21
#